data_AF-A0A839JQK2-F1
#
_entry.id   AF-A0A839JQK2-F1
#
_cell.length_a   1.000
_cell.length_b   1.000
_cell.length_c   1.000
_cell.angle_alpha   90.00
_cell.angle_beta   90.00
_cell.angle_gamma   90.00
#
_symmetry.space_group_name_H-M   'P 1'
#
loop_
_entity.id
_entity.type
_entity.pdbx_description
1 polymer ?
#
loop_
_entity_poly.entity_id
_entity_poly.type
_entity_poly.pdbx_seq_one_letter_code
_entity_poly.pdbx_strand_id
1 'polypeptide(L)'
;MFKVNGRERLVIVLENIDDESPDDLLFIIPDDTHLTKCIRQNKPNIVTSKPDRDLIEDLHNTAALATELIESNEFINARLGQQQKMLEDVIDETRSELNHIFDTLYRGNLVSCMANKYWAIDINVYESGSYSPEEIAALPAAMSEPSEEPFEVCGDTISLVIPEIAEREEKITSIADFPLSQGQPMLQIKDASGRGLVYFVPIESVSGIMPFTWSDETKD
;
A
#
# COMPACT_ATOMS: atom_id res chain seq x y z
N MET A 1 -11.86 8.48 2.30
CA MET A 1 -12.98 9.29 1.76
C MET A 1 -14.26 8.82 2.45
N PHE A 2 -15.28 9.62 2.72
CA PHE A 2 -16.47 9.10 3.44
C PHE A 2 -17.63 8.87 2.47
N LYS A 3 -18.42 7.80 2.69
CA LYS A 3 -19.70 7.66 1.98
C LYS A 3 -20.75 8.48 2.71
N VAL A 4 -21.09 9.63 2.14
CA VAL A 4 -22.17 10.51 2.59
C VAL A 4 -23.35 10.31 1.66
N ASN A 5 -24.48 9.86 2.19
CA ASN A 5 -25.69 9.58 1.39
C ASN A 5 -25.41 8.63 0.20
N GLY A 6 -24.54 7.64 0.40
CA GLY A 6 -24.21 6.62 -0.60
C GLY A 6 -23.21 7.06 -1.68
N ARG A 7 -22.66 8.28 -1.61
CA ARG A 7 -21.61 8.76 -2.53
C ARG A 7 -20.34 9.09 -1.78
N GLU A 8 -19.20 8.82 -2.39
CA GLU A 8 -17.91 9.17 -1.83
C GLU A 8 -17.71 10.68 -1.87
N ARG A 9 -17.40 11.25 -0.71
CA ARG A 9 -17.22 12.69 -0.53
C ARG A 9 -16.04 12.96 0.40
N LEU A 10 -15.35 14.07 0.14
CA LEU A 10 -14.45 14.67 1.11
C LEU A 10 -15.29 15.15 2.30
N VAL A 11 -14.91 14.76 3.51
CA VAL A 11 -15.54 15.24 4.74
C VAL A 11 -14.43 15.65 5.69
N ILE A 12 -14.54 16.86 6.22
CA ILE A 12 -13.67 17.36 7.28
C ILE A 12 -14.38 17.07 8.59
N VAL A 13 -13.74 16.31 9.46
CA VAL A 13 -14.25 15.99 10.81
C VAL A 13 -13.48 16.87 11.79
N LEU A 14 -14.20 17.60 12.63
CA LEU A 14 -13.64 18.45 13.67
C LEU A 14 -14.25 18.06 15.02
N GLU A 15 -13.50 18.24 16.09
CA GLU A 15 -14.08 18.19 17.44
C GLU A 15 -15.03 19.39 17.62
N ASN A 16 -16.23 19.12 18.14
CA ASN A 16 -17.17 20.20 18.44
C ASN A 16 -16.78 20.86 19.75
N ILE A 17 -16.18 22.04 19.65
CA ILE A 17 -15.76 22.86 20.80
C ILE A 17 -16.92 23.66 21.44
N ASP A 18 -18.17 23.45 21.01
CA ASP A 18 -19.35 24.08 21.63
C ASP A 18 -19.72 23.37 22.96
N ASP A 19 -19.82 24.14 24.05
CA ASP A 19 -20.05 23.70 25.45
C ASP A 19 -21.32 22.84 25.68
N GLU A 20 -22.26 22.77 24.73
CA GLU A 20 -23.51 22.02 24.91
C GLU A 20 -23.39 20.51 24.59
N SER A 21 -22.38 20.08 23.83
CA SER A 21 -22.18 18.66 23.48
C SER A 21 -20.73 18.39 23.05
N PRO A 22 -19.79 18.36 24.01
CA PRO A 22 -18.36 18.18 23.75
C PRO A 22 -17.99 16.80 23.16
N ASP A 23 -18.92 15.83 23.22
CA ASP A 23 -18.76 14.49 22.65
C ASP A 23 -19.26 14.36 21.20
N ASP A 24 -19.85 15.41 20.62
CA ASP A 24 -20.36 15.36 19.24
C ASP A 24 -19.25 15.73 18.24
N LEU A 25 -18.99 14.85 17.26
CA LEU A 25 -18.10 15.18 16.14
C LEU A 25 -18.82 16.12 15.16
N LEU A 26 -18.12 17.16 14.72
CA LEU A 26 -18.59 18.12 13.72
C LEU A 26 -18.15 17.67 12.31
N PHE A 27 -19.10 17.49 11.42
CA PHE A 27 -18.81 17.13 10.02
C PHE A 27 -19.07 18.31 9.10
N ILE A 28 -18.05 18.68 8.33
CA ILE A 28 -18.11 19.70 7.29
C ILE A 28 -18.00 19.01 5.93
N ILE A 29 -19.08 19.10 5.14
CA ILE A 29 -19.15 18.54 3.79
C ILE A 29 -19.07 19.69 2.78
N PRO A 30 -18.02 19.75 1.95
CA PRO A 30 -17.92 20.72 0.86
C PRO A 30 -18.97 20.46 -0.22
N ASP A 31 -19.48 21.54 -0.80
CA ASP A 31 -20.40 21.51 -1.94
C ASP A 31 -19.73 20.88 -3.18
N ASP A 32 -20.47 20.03 -3.88
CA ASP A 32 -19.99 19.12 -4.92
C ASP A 32 -19.60 19.81 -6.23
N THR A 33 -20.02 21.07 -6.42
CA THR A 33 -19.81 21.77 -7.68
C THR A 33 -18.67 22.80 -7.62
N HIS A 34 -18.48 23.48 -6.49
CA HIS A 34 -17.64 24.69 -6.45
C HIS A 34 -16.73 24.84 -5.22
N LEU A 35 -16.81 23.96 -4.20
CA LEU A 35 -16.13 24.12 -2.90
C LEU A 35 -16.35 25.49 -2.21
N THR A 36 -17.29 26.30 -2.71
CA THR A 36 -17.57 27.65 -2.20
C THR A 36 -18.48 27.65 -0.97
N LYS A 37 -19.06 26.50 -0.64
CA LYS A 37 -19.99 26.34 0.49
C LYS A 37 -19.68 25.05 1.22
N CYS A 38 -19.73 25.15 2.55
CA CYS A 38 -19.52 24.06 3.48
C CYS A 38 -20.81 23.89 4.29
N ILE A 39 -21.35 22.67 4.33
CA ILE A 39 -22.57 22.37 5.09
C ILE A 39 -22.17 21.70 6.42
N ARG A 40 -22.49 22.36 7.54
CA ARG A 40 -22.39 21.78 8.90
C ARG A 40 -23.47 20.72 9.07
N GLN A 41 -23.09 19.50 9.43
CA GLN A 41 -24.02 18.46 9.83
C GLN A 41 -23.56 17.81 11.14
N ASN A 42 -24.47 17.70 12.11
CA ASN A 42 -24.17 17.11 13.41
C ASN A 42 -24.28 15.56 13.37
N LYS A 43 -25.09 15.00 12.47
CA LYS A 43 -25.24 13.53 12.28
C LYS A 43 -25.47 13.18 10.81
N PRO A 44 -24.49 13.43 9.94
CA PRO A 44 -24.58 12.95 8.57
C PRO A 44 -24.61 11.42 8.55
N ASN A 45 -25.30 10.81 7.58
CA ASN A 45 -25.24 9.37 7.35
C ASN A 45 -23.88 9.03 6.72
N ILE A 46 -22.85 9.06 7.56
CA ILE A 46 -21.47 8.78 7.23
C ILE A 46 -21.16 7.36 7.66
N VAL A 47 -20.80 6.56 6.67
CA VAL A 47 -20.08 5.31 6.90
C VAL A 47 -18.63 5.62 6.60
N THR A 48 -17.73 5.33 7.55
CA THR A 48 -16.29 5.26 7.25
C THR A 48 -16.16 4.39 6.01
N SER A 49 -15.52 4.89 4.94
CA SER A 49 -15.11 3.97 3.89
C SER A 49 -14.30 2.90 4.63
N LYS A 50 -14.76 1.65 4.57
CA LYS A 50 -13.89 0.53 4.91
C LYS A 50 -12.55 0.74 4.19
N PRO A 51 -11.43 0.19 4.69
CA PRO A 51 -10.23 0.07 3.86
C PRO A 51 -10.69 -0.40 2.49
N ASP A 52 -10.15 0.23 1.45
CA ASP A 52 -10.63 0.04 0.08
C ASP A 52 -10.59 -1.45 -0.21
N ARG A 53 -11.74 -2.12 -0.06
CA ARG A 53 -11.82 -3.58 -0.14
C ARG A 53 -11.42 -4.00 -1.55
N ASP A 54 -11.71 -3.11 -2.48
CA ASP A 54 -11.33 -3.13 -3.88
C ASP A 54 -9.79 -3.15 -3.97
N LEU A 55 -9.05 -2.23 -3.33
CA LEU A 55 -7.57 -2.22 -3.40
C LEU A 55 -6.89 -3.50 -2.89
N ILE A 56 -7.30 -4.04 -1.73
CA ILE A 56 -6.67 -5.28 -1.21
C ILE A 56 -7.00 -6.47 -2.13
N GLU A 57 -8.24 -6.56 -2.59
CA GLU A 57 -8.66 -7.58 -3.55
C GLU A 57 -7.89 -7.45 -4.88
N ASP A 58 -7.72 -6.24 -5.39
CA ASP A 58 -6.98 -5.93 -6.62
C ASP A 58 -5.50 -6.25 -6.47
N LEU A 59 -4.88 -5.95 -5.32
CA LEU A 59 -3.51 -6.36 -5.03
C LEU A 59 -3.39 -7.90 -5.11
N HIS A 60 -4.26 -8.64 -4.42
CA HIS A 60 -4.22 -10.10 -4.44
C HIS A 60 -4.50 -10.69 -5.84
N ASN A 61 -5.45 -10.11 -6.59
CA ASN A 61 -5.74 -10.51 -7.96
C ASN A 61 -4.53 -10.28 -8.87
N THR A 62 -3.87 -9.13 -8.75
CA THR A 62 -2.65 -8.81 -9.50
C THR A 62 -1.50 -9.75 -9.15
N ALA A 63 -1.37 -10.18 -7.89
CA ALA A 63 -0.40 -11.19 -7.51
C ALA A 63 -0.66 -12.56 -8.13
N ALA A 64 -1.94 -12.97 -8.20
CA ALA A 64 -2.34 -14.20 -8.89
C ALA A 64 -2.05 -14.12 -10.39
N LEU A 65 -2.41 -13.01 -11.05
CA LEU A 65 -2.15 -12.79 -12.48
C LEU A 65 -0.66 -12.81 -12.81
N ALA A 66 0.19 -12.20 -11.97
CA ALA A 66 1.63 -12.23 -12.17
C ALA A 66 2.19 -13.66 -12.08
N THR A 67 1.70 -14.45 -11.13
CA THR A 67 2.10 -15.85 -10.96
C THR A 67 1.68 -16.68 -12.18
N GLU A 68 0.41 -16.58 -12.61
CA GLU A 68 -0.09 -17.26 -13.81
C GLU A 68 0.69 -16.88 -15.07
N LEU A 69 1.04 -15.60 -15.21
CA LEU A 69 1.84 -15.11 -16.32
C LEU A 69 3.22 -15.76 -16.35
N ILE A 70 3.94 -15.79 -15.22
CA ILE A 70 5.29 -16.37 -15.12
C ILE A 70 5.30 -17.86 -15.48
N GLU A 71 4.25 -18.59 -15.10
CA GLU A 71 4.08 -20.01 -15.42
C GLU A 71 3.66 -20.26 -16.88
N SER A 72 3.24 -19.22 -17.61
CA SER A 72 2.74 -19.36 -18.97
C SER A 72 3.84 -19.65 -19.99
N ASN A 73 3.52 -20.48 -20.99
CA ASN A 73 4.41 -20.73 -22.13
C ASN A 73 4.71 -19.45 -22.93
N GLU A 74 3.77 -18.50 -22.98
CA GLU A 74 3.97 -17.24 -23.70
C GLU A 74 5.11 -16.45 -23.07
N PHE A 75 5.05 -16.27 -21.75
CA PHE A 75 6.07 -15.58 -20.98
C PHE A 75 7.42 -16.29 -21.07
N ILE A 76 7.46 -17.61 -20.83
CA ILE A 76 8.71 -18.41 -20.86
C ILE A 76 9.34 -18.38 -22.26
N ASN A 77 8.58 -18.23 -23.34
CA ASN A 77 9.13 -18.16 -24.70
C ASN A 77 9.47 -16.74 -25.17
N ALA A 78 8.96 -15.71 -24.50
CA ALA A 78 9.25 -14.31 -24.82
C ALA A 78 10.73 -13.95 -24.65
N ARG A 79 11.16 -12.85 -25.26
CA ARG A 79 12.50 -12.26 -25.02
C ARG A 79 12.49 -11.48 -23.71
N LEU A 80 13.65 -11.32 -23.06
CA LEU A 80 13.78 -10.62 -21.78
C LEU A 80 13.03 -9.27 -21.72
N GLY A 81 13.28 -8.36 -22.66
CA GLY A 81 12.58 -7.07 -22.66
C GLY A 81 11.06 -7.15 -22.89
N GLN A 82 10.56 -8.25 -23.47
CA GLN A 82 9.13 -8.52 -23.54
C GLN A 82 8.61 -9.09 -22.21
N GLN A 83 9.37 -9.97 -21.55
CA GLN A 83 9.02 -10.49 -20.22
C GLN A 83 8.90 -9.36 -19.20
N GLN A 84 9.87 -8.45 -19.16
CA GLN A 84 9.84 -7.25 -18.32
C GLN A 84 8.54 -6.48 -18.57
N LYS A 85 8.28 -6.15 -19.85
CA LYS A 85 7.07 -5.42 -20.23
C LYS A 85 5.78 -6.15 -19.83
N MET A 86 5.68 -7.46 -20.05
CA MET A 86 4.47 -8.21 -19.69
C MET A 86 4.20 -8.18 -18.19
N LEU A 87 5.24 -8.27 -17.35
CA LEU A 87 5.11 -8.16 -15.91
C LEU A 87 4.81 -6.74 -15.45
N GLU A 88 5.42 -5.74 -16.09
CA GLU A 88 5.07 -4.33 -15.87
C GLU A 88 3.61 -4.05 -16.23
N ASP A 89 3.13 -4.53 -17.38
CA ASP A 89 1.75 -4.36 -17.84
C ASP A 89 0.74 -5.01 -16.87
N VAL A 90 1.09 -6.14 -16.23
CA VAL A 90 0.24 -6.80 -15.21
C VAL A 90 0.05 -5.94 -13.96
N ILE A 91 1.08 -5.20 -13.54
CA ILE A 91 1.05 -4.46 -12.29
C ILE A 91 0.76 -2.96 -12.47
N ASP A 92 0.76 -2.46 -13.71
CA ASP A 92 0.65 -1.02 -14.01
C ASP A 92 -0.69 -0.42 -13.56
N GLU A 93 -1.79 -1.13 -13.80
CA GLU A 93 -3.13 -0.67 -13.41
C GLU A 93 -3.25 -0.53 -11.88
N THR A 94 -2.94 -1.60 -11.15
CA THR A 94 -2.96 -1.58 -9.67
C THR A 94 -1.96 -0.59 -9.11
N ARG A 95 -0.78 -0.43 -9.72
CA ARG A 95 0.21 0.58 -9.31
C ARG A 95 -0.33 1.99 -9.51
N SER A 96 -0.98 2.26 -10.63
CA SER A 96 -1.58 3.57 -10.92
C SER A 96 -2.69 3.90 -9.93
N GLU A 97 -3.54 2.93 -9.60
CA GLU A 97 -4.59 3.08 -8.58
C GLU A 97 -4.00 3.31 -7.20
N LEU A 98 -3.00 2.51 -6.80
CA LEU A 98 -2.27 2.67 -5.56
C LEU A 98 -1.72 4.11 -5.44
N ASN A 99 -1.01 4.59 -6.47
CA ASN A 99 -0.49 5.95 -6.51
C ASN A 99 -1.60 7.00 -6.47
N HIS A 100 -2.71 6.78 -7.18
CA HIS A 100 -3.86 7.69 -7.15
C HIS A 100 -4.44 7.81 -5.74
N ILE A 101 -4.64 6.69 -5.05
CA ILE A 101 -5.13 6.65 -3.68
C ILE A 101 -4.19 7.42 -2.77
N PHE A 102 -2.88 7.19 -2.85
CA PHE A 102 -1.93 7.83 -1.95
C PHE A 102 -1.68 9.31 -2.23
N ASP A 103 -1.38 9.65 -3.49
CA ASP A 103 -1.04 11.02 -3.86
C ASP A 103 -2.27 11.94 -3.86
N THR A 104 -3.42 11.42 -4.31
CA THR A 104 -4.63 12.24 -4.50
C THR A 104 -5.56 12.15 -3.31
N LEU A 105 -5.87 10.93 -2.84
CA LEU A 105 -6.88 10.76 -1.79
C LEU A 105 -6.29 10.95 -0.40
N TYR A 106 -5.08 10.43 -0.17
CA TYR A 106 -4.39 10.57 1.11
C TYR A 106 -3.48 11.80 1.16
N ARG A 107 -3.30 12.50 0.02
CA ARG A 107 -2.61 13.80 -0.08
C ARG A 107 -1.18 13.78 0.46
N GLY A 108 -0.48 12.66 0.30
CA GLY A 108 0.88 12.49 0.83
C GLY A 108 0.94 12.39 2.35
N ASN A 109 -0.18 12.07 3.03
CA ASN A 109 -0.14 11.63 4.42
C ASN A 109 0.63 10.30 4.51
N LEU A 110 1.22 10.06 5.68
CA LEU A 110 1.83 8.77 6.01
C LEU A 110 0.82 7.64 5.83
N VAL A 111 1.33 6.46 5.50
CA VAL A 111 0.55 5.25 5.25
C VAL A 111 0.81 4.26 6.36
N SER A 112 -0.25 3.63 6.85
CA SER A 112 -0.19 2.44 7.70
C SER A 112 -0.51 1.20 6.88
N CYS A 113 0.42 0.27 6.80
CA CYS A 113 0.25 -1.04 6.19
C CYS A 113 0.29 -2.12 7.27
N MET A 114 -0.80 -2.88 7.40
CA MET A 114 -0.90 -4.04 8.28
C MET A 114 -0.46 -5.29 7.53
N ALA A 115 0.57 -5.97 8.02
CA ALA A 115 1.12 -7.14 7.35
C ALA A 115 1.58 -8.24 8.31
N ASN A 116 1.44 -9.49 7.88
CA ASN A 116 1.86 -10.64 8.67
C ASN A 116 3.29 -11.10 8.37
N LYS A 117 3.87 -10.62 7.28
CA LYS A 117 5.23 -10.97 6.86
C LYS A 117 5.87 -9.80 6.13
N TYR A 118 7.12 -9.52 6.41
CA TYR A 118 7.92 -8.56 5.66
C TYR A 118 9.42 -8.84 5.80
N TRP A 119 10.20 -8.30 4.87
CA TRP A 119 11.64 -8.10 5.01
C TRP A 119 11.92 -6.62 5.21
N ALA A 120 12.98 -6.29 5.96
CA ALA A 120 13.42 -4.92 6.18
C ALA A 120 14.92 -4.81 5.95
N ILE A 121 15.34 -3.74 5.30
CA ILE A 121 16.75 -3.39 5.11
C ILE A 121 17.00 -1.93 5.47
N ASP A 122 18.25 -1.60 5.77
CA ASP A 122 18.68 -0.23 6.01
C ASP A 122 18.55 0.63 4.73
N ILE A 123 18.00 1.83 4.86
CA ILE A 123 17.75 2.76 3.76
C ILE A 123 19.04 3.18 3.06
N ASN A 124 20.16 3.30 3.78
CA ASN A 124 21.43 3.67 3.18
C ASN A 124 21.98 2.54 2.29
N VAL A 125 21.70 1.27 2.65
CA VAL A 125 22.05 0.11 1.83
C VAL A 125 21.15 0.02 0.60
N TYR A 126 19.86 0.31 0.76
CA TYR A 126 18.92 0.39 -0.36
C TYR A 126 19.33 1.47 -1.37
N GLU A 127 19.57 2.69 -0.90
CA GLU A 127 19.86 3.85 -1.75
C GLU A 127 21.29 3.84 -2.32
N SER A 128 22.21 3.07 -1.77
CA SER A 128 23.55 2.88 -2.34
C SER A 128 23.56 1.95 -3.56
N GLY A 129 22.41 1.38 -3.94
CA GLY A 129 22.29 0.40 -5.03
C GLY A 129 23.12 -0.86 -4.79
N SER A 130 23.46 -1.14 -3.52
CA SER A 130 24.33 -2.25 -3.13
C SER A 130 23.56 -3.44 -2.57
N TYR A 131 22.23 -3.40 -2.63
CA TYR A 131 21.37 -4.50 -2.20
C TYR A 131 21.03 -5.38 -3.41
N SER A 132 20.87 -6.69 -3.18
CA SER A 132 20.25 -7.61 -4.12
C SER A 132 19.00 -8.25 -3.51
N PRO A 133 17.95 -8.54 -4.31
CA PRO A 133 16.81 -9.33 -3.83
C PRO A 133 17.24 -10.69 -3.25
N GLU A 134 18.25 -11.33 -3.82
CA GLU A 134 18.86 -12.57 -3.34
C GLU A 134 19.36 -12.43 -1.88
N GLU A 135 20.09 -11.36 -1.58
CA GLU A 135 20.62 -11.11 -0.23
C GLU A 135 19.49 -10.80 0.76
N ILE A 136 18.47 -10.04 0.33
CA ILE A 136 17.29 -9.79 1.17
C ILE A 136 16.56 -11.09 1.47
N ALA A 137 16.38 -11.96 0.47
CA ALA A 137 15.72 -13.26 0.64
C ALA A 137 16.45 -14.15 1.65
N ALA A 138 17.77 -13.99 1.80
CA ALA A 138 18.58 -14.69 2.77
C ALA A 138 18.48 -14.12 4.21
N LEU A 139 17.94 -12.91 4.38
CA LEU A 139 17.68 -12.33 5.69
C LEU A 139 16.46 -13.00 6.35
N PRO A 140 16.42 -13.05 7.70
CA PRO A 140 15.23 -13.50 8.41
C PRO A 140 14.06 -12.54 8.14
N ALA A 141 12.98 -13.06 7.57
CA ALA A 141 11.71 -12.33 7.47
C ALA A 141 11.10 -12.15 8.86
N ALA A 142 10.54 -10.97 9.13
CA ALA A 142 9.63 -10.80 10.25
C ALA A 142 8.31 -11.49 9.90
N MET A 143 7.79 -12.35 10.77
CA MET A 143 6.54 -13.08 10.58
C MET A 143 5.73 -13.06 11.88
N SER A 144 4.45 -12.73 11.80
CA SER A 144 3.51 -12.81 12.92
C SER A 144 2.89 -14.20 12.96
N GLU A 145 2.63 -14.72 14.16
CA GLU A 145 1.87 -15.96 14.27
C GLU A 145 0.40 -15.73 13.89
N PRO A 146 -0.35 -16.75 13.41
CA PRO A 146 -1.76 -16.59 13.04
C PRO A 146 -2.68 -16.10 14.18
N SER A 147 -2.24 -16.24 15.42
CA SER A 147 -2.94 -15.78 16.62
C SER A 147 -2.50 -14.40 17.13
N GLU A 148 -1.45 -13.82 16.53
CA GLU A 148 -0.91 -12.52 16.90
C GLU A 148 -1.46 -11.41 16.00
N GLU A 149 -1.39 -10.17 16.49
CA GLU A 149 -1.74 -9.00 15.69
C GLU A 149 -0.74 -8.82 14.53
N PRO A 150 -1.20 -8.42 13.34
CA PRO A 150 -0.32 -8.06 12.23
C PRO A 150 0.63 -6.94 12.63
N PHE A 151 1.81 -6.90 12.00
CA PHE A 151 2.71 -5.77 12.15
C PHE A 151 2.17 -4.53 11.46
N GLU A 152 2.26 -3.39 12.13
CA GLU A 152 2.01 -2.09 11.52
C GLU A 152 3.32 -1.51 10.95
N VAL A 153 3.35 -1.31 9.63
CA VAL A 153 4.44 -0.67 8.91
C VAL A 153 4.01 0.74 8.49
N CYS A 154 4.66 1.76 9.05
CA CYS A 154 4.37 3.15 8.75
C CYS A 154 5.35 3.71 7.72
N GLY A 155 4.84 4.18 6.57
CA GLY A 155 5.68 4.72 5.51
C GLY A 155 5.28 6.08 4.98
N ASP A 156 6.25 6.79 4.42
CA ASP A 156 6.02 8.05 3.72
C ASP A 156 5.73 7.83 2.22
N THR A 157 6.29 6.75 1.68
CA THR A 157 6.19 6.33 0.28
C THR A 157 5.87 4.86 0.24
N ILE A 158 4.99 4.50 -0.68
CA ILE A 158 4.60 3.11 -0.95
C ILE A 158 4.56 2.90 -2.46
N SER A 159 5.07 1.77 -2.91
CA SER A 159 5.14 1.44 -4.34
C SER A 159 4.94 -0.05 -4.56
N LEU A 160 4.29 -0.39 -5.67
CA LEU A 160 4.12 -1.78 -6.11
C LEU A 160 5.28 -2.18 -7.03
N VAL A 161 6.08 -3.16 -6.61
CA VAL A 161 7.32 -3.56 -7.30
C VAL A 161 7.41 -5.07 -7.47
N ILE A 162 8.18 -5.52 -8.45
CA ILE A 162 8.74 -6.88 -8.49
C ILE A 162 10.26 -6.68 -8.43
N PRO A 163 10.89 -6.85 -7.25
CA PRO A 163 12.27 -6.43 -6.99
C PRO A 163 13.30 -6.96 -8.00
N GLU A 164 13.08 -8.17 -8.52
CA GLU A 164 14.02 -8.89 -9.37
C GLU A 164 13.95 -8.50 -10.86
N ILE A 165 13.02 -7.64 -11.28
CA ILE A 165 12.85 -7.29 -12.71
C ILE A 165 13.73 -6.11 -13.12
N ALA A 166 13.87 -5.11 -12.25
CA ALA A 166 14.37 -3.79 -12.60
C ALA A 166 15.79 -3.79 -13.21
N GLU A 167 16.63 -4.75 -12.80
CA GLU A 167 18.04 -4.82 -13.21
C GLU A 167 18.44 -6.17 -13.83
N ARG A 168 17.44 -6.96 -14.27
CA ARG A 168 17.73 -8.31 -14.76
C ARG A 168 18.39 -8.29 -16.15
N GLU A 169 19.53 -8.97 -16.27
CA GLU A 169 20.25 -9.14 -17.54
C GLU A 169 19.94 -10.47 -18.24
N GLU A 170 19.42 -11.44 -17.49
CA GLU A 170 19.14 -12.79 -17.97
C GLU A 170 17.64 -13.06 -18.08
N LYS A 171 17.29 -13.94 -19.03
CA LYS A 171 15.91 -14.35 -19.26
C LYS A 171 15.31 -15.02 -18.01
N ILE A 172 14.06 -14.71 -17.71
CA ILE A 172 13.29 -15.37 -16.66
C ILE A 172 12.76 -16.69 -17.23
N THR A 173 13.07 -17.79 -16.56
CA THR A 173 12.75 -19.15 -17.01
C THR A 173 11.76 -19.85 -16.08
N SER A 174 11.71 -19.44 -14.80
CA SER A 174 10.83 -20.04 -13.81
C SER A 174 10.64 -19.13 -12.60
N ILE A 175 9.84 -19.55 -11.62
CA ILE A 175 9.63 -18.82 -10.37
C ILE A 175 10.90 -18.76 -9.49
N ALA A 176 11.84 -19.70 -9.67
CA ALA A 176 13.09 -19.74 -8.91
C ALA A 176 14.03 -18.56 -9.23
N ASP A 177 13.74 -17.85 -10.33
CA ASP A 177 14.40 -16.63 -10.72
C ASP A 177 14.00 -15.41 -9.86
N PHE A 178 13.06 -15.59 -8.93
CA PHE A 178 12.55 -14.57 -8.01
C PHE A 178 12.77 -15.00 -6.55
N PRO A 179 14.01 -15.00 -6.05
CA PRO A 179 14.33 -15.49 -4.71
C PRO A 179 13.58 -14.79 -3.57
N LEU A 180 13.30 -13.49 -3.68
CA LEU A 180 12.61 -12.73 -2.63
C LEU A 180 11.10 -12.78 -2.84
N SER A 181 10.65 -12.40 -4.03
CA SER A 181 9.25 -12.15 -4.33
C SER A 181 8.48 -13.40 -4.75
N GLN A 182 9.20 -14.47 -5.12
CA GLN A 182 8.62 -15.72 -5.64
C GLN A 182 7.67 -15.45 -6.83
N GLY A 183 8.00 -14.44 -7.65
CA GLY A 183 7.25 -14.07 -8.85
C GLY A 183 6.04 -13.18 -8.59
N GLN A 184 5.75 -12.85 -7.33
CA GLN A 184 4.63 -11.98 -6.99
C GLN A 184 5.08 -10.53 -6.83
N PRO A 185 4.22 -9.54 -7.14
CA PRO A 185 4.49 -8.17 -6.76
C PRO A 185 4.47 -8.02 -5.23
N MET A 186 5.24 -7.05 -4.75
CA MET A 186 5.42 -6.71 -3.35
C MET A 186 5.16 -5.22 -3.15
N LEU A 187 4.72 -4.84 -1.96
CA LEU A 187 4.74 -3.45 -1.53
C LEU A 187 6.13 -3.11 -1.02
N GLN A 188 6.74 -2.09 -1.62
CA GLN A 188 7.93 -1.44 -1.12
C GLN A 188 7.51 -0.20 -0.33
N ILE A 189 7.88 -0.15 0.94
CA ILE A 189 7.48 0.94 1.85
C ILE A 189 8.74 1.56 2.47
N LYS A 190 8.93 2.87 2.29
CA LYS A 190 10.01 3.61 2.97
C LYS A 190 9.54 4.07 4.34
N ASP A 191 10.28 3.74 5.39
CA ASP A 191 9.91 4.02 6.78
C ASP A 191 9.81 5.53 7.06
N ALA A 192 8.70 5.94 7.66
CA ALA A 192 8.50 7.32 8.10
C ALA A 192 8.90 7.56 9.57
N SER A 193 9.11 6.49 10.34
CA SER A 193 9.37 6.58 11.80
C SER A 193 10.79 7.01 12.16
N GLY A 194 11.65 7.25 11.16
CA GLY A 194 13.04 7.64 11.35
C GLY A 194 13.96 6.48 11.71
N ARG A 195 13.50 5.22 11.63
CA ARG A 195 14.34 4.03 11.79
C ARG A 195 15.25 3.81 10.59
N GLY A 196 15.00 4.49 9.47
CA GLY A 196 15.83 4.42 8.28
C GLY A 196 15.74 3.05 7.62
N LEU A 197 14.53 2.51 7.49
CA LEU A 197 14.28 1.19 6.93
C LEU A 197 13.51 1.27 5.61
N VAL A 198 13.73 0.30 4.74
CA VAL A 198 12.89 0.01 3.58
C VAL A 198 12.31 -1.38 3.77
N TYR A 199 10.99 -1.47 3.72
CA TYR A 199 10.24 -2.70 3.90
C TYR A 199 9.81 -3.28 2.56
N PHE A 200 9.94 -4.60 2.43
CA PHE A 200 9.38 -5.39 1.33
C PHE A 200 8.32 -6.32 1.89
N VAL A 201 7.07 -6.07 1.52
CA VAL A 201 5.90 -6.77 2.05
C VAL A 201 5.26 -7.58 0.92
N PRO A 202 5.20 -8.92 1.02
CA PRO A 202 4.40 -9.73 0.10
C PRO A 202 2.95 -9.30 0.13
N ILE A 203 2.33 -9.15 -1.04
CA ILE A 203 0.92 -8.77 -1.13
C ILE A 203 0.03 -9.76 -0.41
N GLU A 204 0.30 -11.07 -0.53
CA GLU A 204 -0.44 -12.12 0.18
C GLU A 204 -0.47 -11.93 1.71
N SER A 205 0.50 -11.19 2.25
CA SER A 205 0.64 -10.95 3.68
C SER A 205 0.00 -9.64 4.15
N VAL A 206 -0.50 -8.81 3.22
CA VAL A 206 -1.16 -7.54 3.52
C VAL A 206 -2.59 -7.81 3.98
N SER A 207 -2.96 -7.26 5.12
CA SER A 207 -4.32 -7.39 5.69
C SER A 207 -5.07 -6.06 5.77
N GLY A 208 -4.37 -4.93 5.59
CA GLY A 208 -4.99 -3.62 5.56
C GLY A 208 -4.02 -2.52 5.15
N ILE A 209 -4.55 -1.52 4.45
CA ILE A 209 -3.85 -0.31 4.05
C ILE A 209 -4.76 0.87 4.36
N MET A 210 -4.24 1.86 5.06
CA MET A 210 -5.00 3.04 5.46
C MET A 210 -4.10 4.28 5.63
N PRO A 211 -4.65 5.50 5.61
CA PRO A 211 -3.91 6.68 6.02
C PRO A 211 -3.49 6.50 7.49
N PHE A 212 -2.25 6.82 7.81
CA PHE A 212 -1.78 6.85 9.18
C PHE A 212 -2.47 7.99 9.92
N THR A 213 -3.23 7.65 10.95
CA THR A 213 -3.77 8.60 11.90
C THR A 213 -2.89 8.55 13.14
N TRP A 214 -2.22 9.66 13.46
CA TRP A 214 -1.59 9.81 14.76
C TRP A 214 -2.67 9.65 15.82
N SER A 215 -2.63 8.56 16.59
CA SER A 215 -3.37 8.52 17.84
C SER A 215 -2.68 9.53 18.78
N ASP A 216 -3.43 10.50 19.28
CA ASP A 216 -2.93 11.56 20.18
C ASP A 216 -2.40 11.03 21.54
N GLU A 217 -2.27 9.70 21.72
CA GLU A 217 -1.84 9.05 22.96
C GLU A 217 -0.31 9.03 23.18
N THR A 218 0.50 9.68 22.33
CA THR A 218 1.97 9.74 22.51
C THR A 218 2.54 11.14 22.67
N LYS A 219 1.72 12.09 23.16
CA LYS A 219 2.23 13.33 23.75
C LYS A 219 2.11 13.27 25.27
N ASP A 220 3.02 12.53 25.90
CA ASP A 220 3.40 12.71 27.31
C ASP A 220 4.92 12.95 27.40
#